data_AF-A0A7W2EA63-F1
#
_entry.id   AF-A0A7W2EA63-F1
#
_cell.length_a   1.000
_cell.length_b   1.000
_cell.length_c   1.000
_cell.angle_alpha   90.00
_cell.angle_beta   90.00
_cell.angle_gamma   90.00
#
_symmetry.space_group_name_H-M   'P 1'
#
loop_
_entity.id
_entity.type
_entity.pdbx_description
1 polymer ?
#
loop_
_entity_poly.entity_id
_entity_poly.type
_entity_poly.pdbx_seq_one_letter_code
_entity_poly.pdbx_strand_id
1 'polypeptide(L)'
;MKTATKTAAALLAAAVTLAPTAHAQDDVDWTGGHPLPPGTEVPYDPGYASAWKLYDVIRFGDPNFRNIKVQGVRVLGAFEGDSVMCHMNAKGGRNECFKDGKQATKLGWGVGGEVITFDPKVEQFAPLIKGFNNLELQLSSGSGVNLSS
;
A
#
# COMPACT_ATOMS: atom_id res chain seq x y z
N MET A 1 44.14 54.44 -13.69
CA MET A 1 43.61 55.52 -12.83
C MET A 1 42.30 55.05 -12.23
N LYS A 2 42.15 55.29 -10.91
CA LYS A 2 40.97 55.26 -10.03
C LYS A 2 39.62 55.11 -10.78
N THR A 3 38.67 54.30 -10.32
CA THR A 3 37.87 54.64 -9.14
C THR A 3 37.14 53.40 -8.60
N ALA A 4 37.30 53.16 -7.30
CA ALA A 4 36.53 52.18 -6.54
C ALA A 4 35.19 52.80 -6.13
N THR A 5 34.08 52.16 -6.47
CA THR A 5 32.77 52.49 -5.91
C THR A 5 32.38 51.39 -4.93
N LYS A 6 32.38 51.76 -3.65
CA LYS A 6 31.83 50.99 -2.54
C LYS A 6 30.30 50.98 -2.68
N THR A 7 29.69 49.80 -2.64
CA THR A 7 28.28 49.69 -2.24
C THR A 7 28.13 48.50 -1.32
N ALA A 8 27.63 48.80 -0.13
CA ALA A 8 27.58 47.93 1.02
C ALA A 8 26.44 46.91 0.94
N ALA A 9 26.72 45.75 1.55
CA ALA A 9 25.85 44.85 2.30
C ALA A 9 24.34 44.80 1.99
N ALA A 10 23.90 43.61 1.58
CA ALA A 10 22.61 43.07 2.02
C ALA A 10 22.83 41.62 2.48
N LEU A 11 22.94 41.45 3.80
CA LEU A 11 22.76 40.18 4.49
C LEU A 11 21.28 39.81 4.43
N LEU A 12 20.93 38.60 4.00
CA LEU A 12 19.81 37.84 4.53
C LEU A 12 20.08 36.35 4.26
N ALA A 13 20.61 35.68 5.28
CA ALA A 13 20.74 34.24 5.32
C ALA A 13 19.34 33.63 5.45
N ALA A 14 18.84 33.00 4.40
CA ALA A 14 17.74 32.05 4.48
C ALA A 14 18.32 30.64 4.32
N ALA A 15 19.04 30.19 5.36
CA ALA A 15 19.26 28.76 5.54
C ALA A 15 17.93 28.17 5.99
N VAL A 16 17.06 27.86 5.02
CA VAL A 16 15.94 26.95 5.27
C VAL A 16 16.59 25.59 5.45
N THR A 17 16.93 25.30 6.69
CA THR A 17 17.24 23.95 7.14
C THR A 17 16.07 23.08 6.67
N LEU A 18 16.35 22.17 5.73
CA LEU A 18 15.53 20.99 5.50
C LEU A 18 15.55 20.20 6.81
N ALA A 19 14.71 20.61 7.76
CA ALA A 19 14.32 19.75 8.85
C ALA A 19 13.67 18.52 8.21
N PRO A 20 14.01 17.30 8.63
CA PRO A 20 13.24 16.14 8.24
C PRO A 20 11.81 16.42 8.70
N THR A 21 10.86 16.40 7.77
CA THR A 21 9.45 16.36 8.14
C THR A 21 9.28 15.13 9.02
N ALA A 22 9.03 15.37 10.31
CA ALA A 22 8.55 14.34 11.20
C ALA A 22 7.17 13.92 10.66
N HIS A 23 7.16 12.93 9.78
CA HIS A 23 5.93 12.27 9.35
C HIS A 23 5.38 11.57 10.59
N ALA A 24 4.37 12.20 11.20
CA ALA A 24 3.65 11.64 12.32
C ALA A 24 3.10 10.28 11.90
N GLN A 25 3.29 9.30 12.78
CA GLN A 25 2.80 7.94 12.63
C GLN A 25 1.25 7.85 12.74
N ASP A 26 0.58 9.00 12.89
CA ASP A 26 -0.87 9.18 13.12
C ASP A 26 -1.71 9.15 11.82
N ASP A 27 -1.08 9.06 10.66
CA ASP A 27 -1.79 9.11 9.37
C ASP A 27 -2.28 7.73 8.87
N VAL A 28 -1.89 6.64 9.54
CA VAL A 28 -2.28 5.27 9.16
C VAL A 28 -3.63 4.89 9.77
N ASP A 29 -4.61 4.58 8.94
CA ASP A 29 -5.92 4.15 9.42
C ASP A 29 -5.92 2.70 9.95
N TRP A 30 -7.03 2.28 10.56
CA TRP A 30 -7.18 0.94 11.13
C TRP A 30 -7.01 -0.22 10.12
N THR A 31 -7.08 0.06 8.81
CA THR A 31 -6.84 -0.92 7.74
C THR A 31 -5.38 -0.95 7.27
N GLY A 32 -4.54 -0.04 7.77
CA GLY A 32 -3.16 0.17 7.31
C GLY A 32 -3.04 1.15 6.15
N GLY A 33 -4.07 1.95 5.88
CA GLY A 33 -4.11 2.88 4.76
C GLY A 33 -3.57 4.25 5.12
N HIS A 34 -2.64 4.75 4.31
CA HIS A 34 -2.08 6.10 4.36
C HIS A 34 -2.92 7.07 3.52
N PRO A 35 -2.97 8.38 3.84
CA PRO A 35 -3.61 9.38 3.01
C PRO A 35 -2.94 9.44 1.63
N LEU A 36 -3.71 9.78 0.60
CA LEU A 36 -3.13 10.07 -0.71
C LEU A 36 -2.37 11.39 -0.68
N PRO A 37 -1.24 11.51 -1.40
CA PRO A 37 -0.60 12.78 -1.65
C PRO A 37 -1.59 13.79 -2.28
N PRO A 38 -1.53 15.07 -1.91
CA PRO A 38 -2.38 16.10 -2.51
C PRO A 38 -2.28 16.10 -4.04
N GLY A 39 -3.43 16.17 -4.72
CA GLY A 39 -3.49 16.19 -6.19
C GLY A 39 -3.34 14.81 -6.86
N THR A 40 -3.29 13.71 -6.09
CA THR A 40 -3.33 12.36 -6.67
C THR A 40 -4.66 12.14 -7.39
N GLU A 41 -4.59 11.75 -8.67
CA GLU A 41 -5.76 11.37 -9.44
C GLU A 41 -6.32 10.04 -8.94
N VAL A 42 -7.64 9.96 -8.80
CA VAL A 42 -8.36 8.76 -8.37
C VAL A 42 -9.25 8.23 -9.49
N PRO A 43 -9.49 6.90 -9.59
CA PRO A 43 -10.28 6.32 -10.67
C PRO A 43 -11.71 6.86 -10.76
N TYR A 44 -12.33 7.12 -9.60
CA TYR A 44 -13.70 7.62 -9.48
C TYR A 44 -13.92 8.19 -8.06
N ASP A 45 -15.04 8.90 -7.83
CA ASP A 45 -15.40 9.43 -6.50
C ASP A 45 -15.68 8.28 -5.51
N PRO A 46 -14.96 8.18 -4.38
CA PRO A 46 -15.05 7.02 -3.48
C PRO A 46 -16.44 6.87 -2.81
N GLY A 47 -17.28 7.90 -2.82
CA GLY A 47 -18.62 7.86 -2.25
C GLY A 47 -18.64 7.92 -0.72
N TYR A 48 -19.85 7.76 -0.16
CA TYR A 48 -20.09 7.93 1.27
C TYR A 48 -19.37 6.88 2.13
N ALA A 49 -18.70 7.34 3.19
CA ALA A 49 -17.95 6.51 4.14
C ALA A 49 -16.86 5.63 3.48
N SER A 50 -16.30 6.13 2.38
CA SER A 50 -15.23 5.49 1.63
C SER A 50 -14.16 6.51 1.26
N ALA A 51 -12.94 6.04 1.04
CA ALA A 51 -11.81 6.87 0.66
C ALA A 51 -10.79 6.07 -0.15
N TRP A 52 -10.07 6.74 -1.04
CA TRP A 52 -8.87 6.20 -1.64
C TRP A 52 -7.68 6.40 -0.69
N LYS A 53 -6.89 5.35 -0.51
CA LYS A 53 -5.76 5.30 0.41
C LYS A 53 -4.57 4.60 -0.23
N LEU A 54 -3.35 4.94 0.16
CA LEU A 54 -2.16 4.18 -0.19
C LEU A 54 -1.93 3.08 0.84
N TYR A 55 -1.59 1.88 0.39
CA TYR A 55 -1.21 0.78 1.27
C TYR A 55 0.17 0.28 0.91
N ASP A 56 0.97 -0.03 1.91
CA ASP A 56 2.29 -0.62 1.73
C ASP A 56 2.18 -2.00 1.05
N VAL A 57 3.08 -2.25 0.11
CA VAL A 57 3.12 -3.48 -0.67
C VAL A 57 4.07 -4.48 -0.03
N ILE A 58 3.52 -5.63 0.34
CA ILE A 58 4.25 -6.78 0.86
C ILE A 58 4.42 -7.77 -0.27
N ARG A 59 5.65 -7.94 -0.75
CA ARG A 59 5.95 -8.77 -1.92
C ARG A 59 6.07 -10.24 -1.55
N PHE A 60 5.76 -11.10 -2.51
CA PHE A 60 6.06 -12.51 -2.36
C PHE A 60 7.58 -12.72 -2.15
N GLY A 61 7.94 -13.49 -1.12
CA GLY A 61 9.32 -13.66 -0.65
C GLY A 61 9.69 -12.78 0.56
N ASP A 62 8.91 -11.74 0.86
CA ASP A 62 9.05 -10.99 2.10
C ASP A 62 8.67 -11.88 3.31
N PRO A 63 9.47 -11.92 4.39
CA PRO A 63 9.14 -12.67 5.60
C PRO A 63 7.77 -12.33 6.21
N ASN A 64 7.27 -11.11 5.96
CA ASN A 64 5.99 -10.62 6.45
C ASN A 64 4.80 -10.95 5.54
N PHE A 65 5.03 -11.59 4.39
CA PHE A 65 3.96 -11.88 3.42
C PHE A 65 2.78 -12.64 4.05
N ARG A 66 3.08 -13.63 4.90
CA ARG A 66 2.09 -14.43 5.66
C ARG A 66 1.87 -13.94 7.09
N ASN A 67 2.50 -12.84 7.51
CA ASN A 67 2.38 -12.34 8.86
C ASN A 67 1.12 -11.48 9.01
N ILE A 68 0.09 -12.03 9.67
CA ILE A 68 -1.19 -11.34 9.91
C ILE A 68 -1.06 -10.05 10.74
N LYS A 69 0.03 -9.89 11.50
CA LYS A 69 0.26 -8.70 12.33
C LYS A 69 0.79 -7.50 11.54
N VAL A 70 1.20 -7.72 10.29
CA VAL A 70 1.71 -6.65 9.42
C VAL A 70 0.59 -6.22 8.48
N GLN A 71 0.23 -4.93 8.56
CA GLN A 71 -0.74 -4.34 7.66
C GLN A 71 -0.10 -4.03 6.30
N GLY A 72 -0.91 -4.03 5.25
CA GLY A 72 -0.46 -3.86 3.88
C GLY A 72 -1.12 -4.83 2.91
N VAL A 73 -0.81 -4.65 1.63
CA VAL A 73 -1.37 -5.40 0.52
C VAL A 73 -0.36 -6.42 0.02
N ARG A 74 -0.76 -7.69 -0.05
CA ARG A 74 0.13 -8.75 -0.52
C ARG A 74 0.07 -8.78 -2.03
N VAL A 75 1.21 -8.60 -2.68
CA VAL A 75 1.29 -8.59 -4.15
C VAL A 75 2.09 -9.78 -4.65
N LEU A 76 1.47 -10.54 -5.56
CA LEU A 76 2.10 -11.67 -6.25
C LEU A 76 2.43 -11.27 -7.70
N GLY A 77 3.63 -11.60 -8.17
CA GLY A 77 4.11 -11.25 -9.51
C GLY A 77 4.90 -9.95 -9.56
N ALA A 78 5.22 -9.50 -10.77
CA ALA A 78 5.93 -8.25 -10.99
C ALA A 78 5.10 -7.04 -10.55
N PHE A 79 5.67 -6.18 -9.70
CA PHE A 79 5.07 -4.93 -9.24
C PHE A 79 6.14 -3.89 -8.93
N GLU A 80 6.01 -2.72 -9.56
CA GLU A 80 6.88 -1.57 -9.33
C GLU A 80 6.20 -0.57 -8.40
N GLY A 81 6.89 -0.20 -7.32
CA GLY A 81 6.37 0.68 -6.26
C GLY A 81 6.35 0.01 -4.89
N ASP A 82 6.50 0.81 -3.84
CA ASP A 82 6.41 0.36 -2.44
C ASP A 82 4.98 0.40 -1.89
N SER A 83 4.07 1.05 -2.62
CA SER A 83 2.69 1.27 -2.21
C SER A 83 1.73 1.11 -3.39
N VAL A 84 0.46 0.85 -3.07
CA VAL A 84 -0.63 0.72 -4.04
C VAL A 84 -1.85 1.47 -3.55
N MET A 85 -2.53 2.17 -4.45
CA MET A 85 -3.77 2.87 -4.13
C MET A 85 -4.91 1.86 -4.06
N CYS A 86 -5.65 1.82 -2.95
CA CYS A 86 -6.83 1.00 -2.82
C CYS A 86 -8.01 1.80 -2.27
N HIS A 87 -9.18 1.39 -2.68
CA HIS A 87 -10.45 1.88 -2.19
C HIS A 87 -10.72 1.26 -0.82
N MET A 88 -10.88 2.10 0.19
CA MET A 88 -11.25 1.73 1.55
C MET A 88 -12.72 2.06 1.79
N ASN A 89 -13.43 1.18 2.48
CA ASN A 89 -14.76 1.42 3.02
C ASN A 89 -14.75 1.28 4.54
N ALA A 90 -15.36 2.23 5.24
CA ALA A 90 -15.34 2.28 6.71
C ALA A 90 -15.95 1.03 7.38
N LYS A 91 -16.86 0.31 6.71
CA LYS A 91 -17.46 -0.93 7.21
C LYS A 91 -16.82 -2.19 6.65
N GLY A 92 -16.43 -2.15 5.37
CA GLY A 92 -15.92 -3.32 4.63
C GLY A 92 -14.40 -3.49 4.65
N GLY A 93 -13.66 -2.48 5.11
CA GLY A 93 -12.21 -2.45 5.00
C GLY A 93 -11.76 -2.16 3.56
N ARG A 94 -10.62 -2.74 3.17
CA ARG A 94 -10.03 -2.53 1.85
C ARG A 94 -10.74 -3.37 0.78
N ASN A 95 -11.04 -2.73 -0.34
CA ASN A 95 -11.75 -3.32 -1.47
C ASN A 95 -10.83 -3.49 -2.69
N GLU A 96 -10.96 -2.64 -3.68
CA GLU A 96 -10.24 -2.73 -4.96
C GLU A 96 -8.99 -1.86 -4.97
N CYS A 97 -7.94 -2.36 -5.61
CA CYS A 97 -6.68 -1.66 -5.72
C CYS A 97 -6.41 -1.28 -7.17
N PHE A 98 -5.81 -0.12 -7.38
CA PHE A 98 -5.48 0.44 -8.67
C PHE A 98 -4.01 0.87 -8.71
N LYS A 99 -3.41 0.70 -9.88
CA LYS A 99 -2.10 1.25 -10.23
C LYS A 99 -2.19 1.77 -11.65
N ASP A 100 -1.90 3.07 -11.82
CA ASP A 100 -1.86 3.74 -13.14
C ASP A 100 -3.13 3.47 -13.97
N GLY A 101 -4.30 3.60 -13.33
CA GLY A 101 -5.62 3.38 -13.95
C GLY A 101 -6.02 1.91 -14.16
N LYS A 102 -5.15 0.95 -13.85
CA LYS A 102 -5.45 -0.48 -13.95
C LYS A 102 -5.86 -1.04 -12.61
N GLN A 103 -6.97 -1.78 -12.59
CA GLN A 103 -7.43 -2.50 -11.41
C GLN A 103 -6.59 -3.78 -11.21
N ALA A 104 -6.30 -4.10 -9.96
CA ALA A 104 -5.65 -5.34 -9.57
C ALA A 104 -6.60 -6.53 -9.66
N THR A 105 -6.09 -7.67 -10.09
CA THR A 105 -6.82 -8.93 -10.00
C THR A 105 -6.68 -9.53 -8.60
N LYS A 106 -7.83 -9.79 -7.97
CA LYS A 106 -7.88 -10.41 -6.63
C LYS A 106 -7.54 -11.89 -6.70
N LEU A 107 -6.52 -12.29 -5.95
CA LEU A 107 -6.06 -13.67 -5.83
C LEU A 107 -6.57 -14.35 -4.54
N GLY A 108 -7.58 -13.77 -3.88
CA GLY A 108 -8.18 -14.32 -2.67
C GLY A 108 -7.50 -13.85 -1.38
N TRP A 109 -7.83 -14.54 -0.28
CA TRP A 109 -7.30 -14.24 1.04
C TRP A 109 -6.36 -15.37 1.47
N GLY A 110 -5.09 -15.05 1.67
CA GLY A 110 -4.14 -15.95 2.32
C GLY A 110 -4.02 -15.65 3.82
N VAL A 111 -3.15 -16.38 4.51
CA VAL A 111 -2.95 -16.24 5.97
C VAL A 111 -2.58 -14.81 6.40
N GLY A 112 -1.80 -14.11 5.58
CA GLY A 112 -1.40 -12.73 5.86
C GLY A 112 -2.50 -11.70 5.56
N GLY A 113 -3.49 -12.03 4.75
CA GLY A 113 -4.50 -11.10 4.27
C GLY A 113 -4.79 -11.24 2.78
N GLU A 114 -5.46 -10.23 2.22
CA GLU A 114 -5.80 -10.19 0.80
C GLU A 114 -4.54 -10.17 -0.08
N VAL A 115 -4.53 -11.06 -1.08
CA VAL A 115 -3.48 -11.16 -2.09
C VAL A 115 -4.03 -10.66 -3.43
N ILE A 116 -3.28 -9.81 -4.11
CA ILE A 116 -3.63 -9.26 -5.42
C ILE A 116 -2.47 -9.43 -6.41
N THR A 117 -2.75 -9.21 -7.69
CA THR A 117 -1.71 -9.10 -8.72
C THR A 117 -2.06 -8.04 -9.75
N PHE A 118 -1.03 -7.43 -10.31
CA PHE A 118 -1.10 -6.61 -11.52
C PHE A 118 -0.33 -7.26 -12.69
N ASP A 119 0.28 -8.43 -12.47
CA ASP A 119 1.09 -9.14 -13.44
C ASP A 119 0.21 -10.04 -14.31
N PRO A 120 0.08 -9.79 -15.62
CA PRO A 120 -0.75 -10.60 -16.52
C PRO A 120 -0.36 -12.08 -16.52
N LYS A 121 0.91 -12.39 -16.26
CA LYS A 121 1.40 -13.78 -16.21
C LYS A 121 0.88 -14.52 -14.97
N VAL A 122 0.62 -13.81 -13.88
CA VAL A 122 0.05 -14.37 -12.65
C VAL A 122 -1.48 -14.37 -12.73
N GLU A 123 -2.06 -13.30 -13.30
CA GLU A 123 -3.49 -13.12 -13.46
C GLU A 123 -4.18 -14.29 -14.18
N GLN A 124 -3.57 -14.86 -15.22
CA GLN A 124 -4.13 -16.03 -15.93
C GLN A 124 -4.36 -17.25 -15.02
N PHE A 125 -3.63 -17.33 -13.90
CA PHE A 125 -3.76 -18.40 -12.91
C PHE A 125 -4.61 -17.99 -11.70
N ALA A 126 -5.25 -16.82 -11.72
CA ALA A 126 -6.01 -16.29 -10.59
C ALA A 126 -7.03 -17.26 -9.99
N PRO A 127 -7.81 -18.04 -10.78
CA PRO A 127 -8.74 -19.02 -10.20
C PRO A 127 -8.05 -20.10 -9.37
N LEU A 128 -6.90 -20.61 -9.84
CA LEU A 128 -6.13 -21.64 -9.14
C LEU A 128 -5.48 -21.08 -7.88
N ILE A 129 -4.84 -19.91 -7.99
CA ILE A 129 -4.17 -19.24 -6.87
C ILE A 129 -5.19 -18.88 -5.77
N LYS A 130 -6.37 -18.39 -6.17
CA LYS A 130 -7.48 -18.11 -5.24
C LYS A 130 -7.93 -19.35 -4.48
N GLY A 131 -8.05 -20.49 -5.17
CA GLY A 131 -8.35 -21.78 -4.53
C GLY A 131 -7.29 -22.16 -3.49
N PHE A 132 -6.02 -22.05 -3.86
CA PHE A 132 -4.90 -22.35 -2.95
C PHE A 132 -4.88 -21.44 -1.72
N ASN A 133 -4.96 -20.11 -1.91
CA ASN A 133 -4.90 -19.14 -0.81
C ASN A 133 -6.06 -19.35 0.18
N ASN A 134 -7.27 -19.56 -0.34
CA ASN A 134 -8.43 -19.82 0.52
C ASN A 134 -8.27 -21.13 1.31
N LEU A 135 -7.71 -22.18 0.72
CA LEU A 135 -7.43 -23.43 1.42
C LEU A 135 -6.35 -23.24 2.47
N GLU A 136 -5.26 -22.53 2.15
CA GLU A 136 -4.20 -22.18 3.10
C GLU A 136 -4.79 -21.43 4.32
N LEU A 137 -5.64 -20.43 4.06
CA LEU A 137 -6.34 -19.69 5.11
C LEU A 137 -7.22 -20.62 5.95
N GLN A 138 -8.03 -21.47 5.32
CA GLN A 138 -8.88 -22.43 6.02
C GLN A 138 -8.07 -23.37 6.93
N LEU A 139 -6.97 -23.93 6.44
CA LEU A 139 -6.11 -24.82 7.22
C LEU A 139 -5.40 -24.09 8.37
N SER A 140 -4.96 -22.86 8.15
CA SER A 140 -4.36 -22.03 9.20
C SER A 140 -5.36 -21.63 10.30
N SER A 141 -6.63 -21.40 9.91
CA SER A 141 -7.73 -21.13 10.84
C SER A 141 -8.30 -22.39 11.48
N GLY A 142 -8.11 -23.54 10.83
CA GLY A 142 -8.67 -24.85 11.15
C GLY A 142 -7.72 -25.78 11.90
N SER A 143 -6.58 -25.27 12.41
CA SER A 143 -5.70 -25.99 13.34
C SER A 143 -6.34 -26.16 14.75
N GLY A 144 -7.63 -26.53 14.76
CA GLY A 144 -8.36 -27.21 15.81
C GLY A 144 -8.94 -28.56 15.35
N VAL A 145 -8.63 -29.04 14.13
CA VAL A 145 -8.96 -30.42 13.75
C VAL A 145 -7.90 -31.34 14.34
N ASN A 146 -8.19 -31.86 15.53
CA ASN A 146 -7.55 -33.04 16.10
C ASN A 146 -7.59 -34.17 15.05
N LEU A 147 -6.45 -34.41 14.40
CA LEU A 147 -6.14 -35.73 13.85
C LEU A 147 -5.52 -36.55 14.99
N SER A 148 -6.35 -36.88 15.97
CA SER A 148 -6.06 -37.90 16.97
C SER A 148 -6.58 -39.21 16.43
N SER A 149 -5.61 -40.06 16.05
CA SER A 149 -5.60 -41.54 15.99
C SER A 149 -6.85 -42.30 15.52
#